data_AF-A0A7V2DDM3-F1
#
_entry.id   AF-A0A7V2DDM3-F1
#
_cell.length_a   1.000
_cell.length_b   1.000
_cell.length_c   1.000
_cell.angle_alpha   90.00
_cell.angle_beta   90.00
_cell.angle_gamma   90.00
#
_symmetry.space_group_name_H-M   'P 1'
#
loop_
_entity.id
_entity.type
_entity.pdbx_description
1 polymer ?
#
loop_
_entity_poly.entity_id
_entity_poly.type
_entity_poly.pdbx_seq_one_letter_code
_entity_poly.pdbx_strand_id
1 'polypeptide(L)'
;MEEWQTACKQAEAKGTRKLAKPKKPKDIPPLTKKELAELPELPERWGWVKFGNVVSEICRGKMLDKEKNREEHQTYLRNINVRWNCFDLNDLLKMRFESSEDERYGLEDGDLIICEGGEPGRAEIWKEQLPGMKIQKVPHRVRFLQKTVLNKYALYFIYYS
;
A
#
# COMPACT_ATOMS: atom_id res chain seq x y z
N MET A 1 8.51 15.53 13.03
CA MET A 1 10.00 15.54 12.97
C MET A 1 10.59 15.39 14.37
N GLU A 2 10.03 16.07 15.38
CA GLU A 2 10.39 15.95 16.79
C GLU A 2 10.18 14.52 17.34
N GLU A 3 9.06 13.87 17.02
CA GLU A 3 8.80 12.48 17.44
C GLU A 3 9.86 11.49 16.93
N TRP A 4 10.34 11.66 15.69
CA TRP A 4 11.42 10.84 15.14
C TRP A 4 12.76 11.10 15.83
N GLN A 5 13.05 12.35 16.22
CA GLN A 5 14.26 12.68 16.97
C GLN A 5 14.23 12.06 18.37
N THR A 6 13.09 12.10 19.05
CA THR A 6 12.87 11.47 20.36
C THR A 6 13.01 9.95 20.26
N ALA A 7 12.39 9.34 19.26
CA ALA A 7 12.47 7.89 19.05
C ALA A 7 13.89 7.42 18.64
N CYS A 8 14.63 8.23 17.86
CA CYS A 8 16.05 7.96 17.59
C CYS A 8 16.90 7.98 18.86
N LYS A 9 16.71 8.96 19.75
CA LYS A 9 17.43 9.04 21.03
C LYS A 9 17.12 7.85 21.95
N GLN A 10 15.86 7.41 21.98
CA GLN A 10 15.46 6.22 22.74
C GLN A 10 16.07 4.93 22.17
N ALA A 11 16.17 4.82 20.84
CA ALA A 11 16.78 3.67 20.18
C ALA A 11 18.28 3.56 20.49
N GLU A 12 18.99 4.71 20.54
CA GLU A 12 20.39 4.79 20.96
C GLU A 12 20.59 4.36 22.41
N ALA A 13 19.74 4.83 23.33
CA ALA A 13 19.82 4.47 24.74
C ALA A 13 19.55 2.98 25.03
N LYS A 14 18.71 2.33 24.20
CA LYS A 14 18.35 0.91 24.34
C LYS A 14 19.21 -0.05 23.52
N GLY A 15 20.19 0.43 22.76
CA GLY A 15 21.01 -0.40 21.86
C GLY A 15 20.21 -1.05 20.72
N THR A 16 19.05 -0.48 20.39
CA THR A 16 18.13 -1.01 19.36
C THR A 16 18.30 -0.29 18.02
N ARG A 17 17.85 -0.92 16.94
CA ARG A 17 17.94 -0.35 15.58
C ARG A 17 17.16 0.97 15.48
N LYS A 18 17.77 2.02 14.95
CA LYS A 18 17.13 3.33 14.74
C LYS A 18 15.96 3.21 13.76
N LEU A 19 14.88 3.94 14.04
CA LEU A 19 13.75 4.06 13.12
C LEU A 19 14.18 4.73 11.81
N ALA A 20 13.67 4.21 10.69
CA ALA A 20 13.87 4.83 9.39
C ALA A 20 13.40 6.29 9.42
N LYS A 21 14.23 7.20 8.91
CA LYS A 21 13.88 8.62 8.83
C LYS A 21 12.61 8.80 7.99
N PRO A 22 11.60 9.56 8.45
CA PRO A 22 10.44 9.89 7.65
C PRO A 22 10.92 10.49 6.32
N LYS A 23 10.55 9.84 5.22
CA LYS A 23 10.85 10.39 3.90
C LYS A 23 9.94 11.60 3.70
N LYS A 24 10.53 12.73 3.29
CA LYS A 24 9.70 13.85 2.82
C LYS A 24 8.81 13.32 1.68
N PRO A 25 7.52 13.71 1.63
CA PRO A 25 6.70 13.45 0.46
C PRO A 25 7.46 13.93 -0.79
N LYS A 26 7.53 13.08 -1.82
CA LYS A 26 8.09 13.52 -3.10
C LYS A 26 7.10 14.53 -3.69
N ASP A 27 7.56 15.72 -4.03
CA ASP A 27 6.75 16.67 -4.79
C ASP A 27 6.47 16.09 -6.16
N ILE A 28 5.19 15.84 -6.43
CA ILE A 28 4.73 15.39 -7.73
C ILE A 28 4.36 16.64 -8.53
N PRO A 29 5.03 16.90 -9.66
CA PRO A 29 4.75 18.09 -10.44
C PRO A 29 3.30 18.04 -10.94
N PRO A 30 2.59 19.18 -10.95
CA PRO A 30 1.23 19.24 -11.46
C PRO A 30 1.16 18.80 -12.93
N LEU A 31 -0.05 18.50 -13.40
CA LEU A 31 -0.28 18.27 -14.83
C LEU A 31 0.05 19.54 -15.62
N THR A 32 0.84 19.39 -16.66
CA THR A 32 1.17 20.45 -17.60
C THR A 32 -0.03 20.77 -18.49
N LYS A 33 -0.06 21.98 -19.07
CA LYS A 33 -1.10 22.36 -20.04
C LYS A 33 -1.16 21.40 -21.24
N LYS A 34 -0.01 20.85 -21.64
CA LYS A 34 0.09 19.88 -22.74
C LYS A 34 -0.57 18.54 -22.35
N GLU A 35 -0.23 18.00 -21.18
CA GLU A 35 -0.87 16.77 -20.66
C GLU A 35 -2.39 16.96 -20.52
N LEU A 36 -2.85 18.12 -20.04
CA LEU A 36 -4.29 18.42 -19.90
C LEU A 36 -5.01 18.50 -21.25
N ALA A 37 -4.35 18.96 -22.31
CA ALA A 37 -4.93 19.08 -23.65
C ALA A 37 -5.11 17.73 -24.36
N GLU A 38 -4.40 16.68 -23.91
CA GLU A 38 -4.50 15.32 -24.45
C GLU A 38 -5.54 14.46 -23.70
N LEU A 39 -6.09 14.95 -22.59
CA LEU A 39 -7.05 14.24 -21.77
C LEU A 39 -8.50 14.57 -22.17
N PRO A 40 -9.45 13.62 -22.00
CA PRO A 40 -10.87 13.87 -22.25
C PRO A 40 -11.42 15.04 -21.43
N GLU A 41 -12.40 15.74 -22.00
CA GLU A 41 -13.20 16.73 -21.28
C GLU A 41 -13.95 16.08 -20.13
N LEU A 42 -13.99 16.77 -18.99
CA LEU A 42 -14.68 16.32 -17.79
C LEU A 42 -15.88 17.22 -17.49
N PRO A 43 -16.91 16.72 -16.78
CA PRO A 43 -18.01 17.54 -16.34
C PRO A 43 -17.57 18.69 -15.42
N GLU A 44 -18.45 19.67 -15.24
CA GLU A 44 -18.20 20.78 -14.33
C GLU A 44 -17.84 20.27 -12.92
N ARG A 45 -16.84 20.90 -12.29
CA ARG A 45 -16.31 20.57 -10.95
C ARG A 45 -15.44 19.30 -10.86
N TRP A 46 -15.19 18.61 -11.98
CA TRP A 46 -14.18 17.56 -12.05
C TRP A 46 -12.83 18.11 -12.50
N GLY A 47 -11.75 17.43 -12.11
CA GLY A 47 -10.40 17.80 -12.50
C GLY A 47 -9.50 16.58 -12.56
N TRP A 48 -8.55 16.61 -13.49
CA TRP A 48 -7.51 15.60 -13.58
C TRP A 48 -6.48 15.80 -12.48
N VAL A 49 -6.11 14.71 -11.81
CA VAL A 49 -5.10 14.68 -10.76
C VAL A 49 -4.22 13.45 -10.96
N LYS A 50 -2.91 13.58 -10.73
CA LYS A 50 -2.03 12.41 -10.75
C LYS A 50 -2.33 11.55 -9.53
N PHE A 51 -2.38 10.24 -9.71
CA PHE A 51 -2.68 9.28 -8.62
C PHE A 51 -1.80 9.50 -7.39
N GLY A 52 -0.52 9.80 -7.59
CA GLY A 52 0.41 10.09 -6.52
C GLY A 52 0.02 11.29 -5.62
N ASN A 53 -0.76 12.26 -6.12
CA ASN A 53 -1.19 13.43 -5.35
C ASN A 53 -2.36 13.14 -4.41
N VAL A 54 -3.02 11.97 -4.53
CA VAL A 54 -4.17 11.58 -3.70
C VAL A 54 -3.86 10.42 -2.75
N VAL A 55 -2.63 9.92 -2.76
CA VAL A 55 -2.17 8.79 -1.94
C VAL A 55 -1.20 9.27 -0.86
N SER A 56 -1.38 8.75 0.35
CA SER A 56 -0.44 8.95 1.47
C SER A 56 0.69 7.92 1.43
N GLU A 57 0.40 6.70 0.97
CA GLU A 57 1.37 5.63 0.92
C GLU A 57 1.10 4.64 -0.21
N ILE A 58 2.17 4.17 -0.84
CA ILE A 58 2.17 3.01 -1.72
C ILE A 58 3.27 2.06 -1.22
N CYS A 59 2.88 0.84 -0.87
CA CYS A 59 3.82 -0.18 -0.40
C CYS A 59 3.70 -1.45 -1.23
N ARG A 60 4.83 -1.90 -1.76
CA ARG A 60 4.94 -3.21 -2.40
C ARG A 60 5.23 -4.28 -1.35
N GLY A 61 4.62 -5.45 -1.50
CA GLY A 61 4.78 -6.57 -0.57
C GLY A 61 6.21 -7.07 -0.39
N LYS A 62 6.47 -7.72 0.75
CA LYS A 62 7.80 -8.23 1.13
C LYS A 62 8.28 -9.29 0.14
N MET A 63 9.56 -9.27 -0.22
CA MET A 63 10.18 -10.33 -1.01
C MET A 63 10.48 -11.55 -0.12
N LEU A 64 10.33 -12.77 -0.67
CA LEU A 64 10.73 -13.98 0.04
C LEU A 64 12.25 -14.04 0.17
N ASP A 65 12.72 -14.19 1.40
CA ASP A 65 14.08 -14.62 1.71
C ASP A 65 14.01 -16.10 2.06
N LYS A 66 14.50 -16.96 1.15
CA LYS A 66 14.38 -18.42 1.27
C LYS A 66 15.21 -18.98 2.44
N GLU A 67 16.30 -18.30 2.83
CA GLU A 67 17.25 -18.83 3.81
C GLU A 67 16.88 -18.54 5.26
N LYS A 68 15.93 -17.63 5.52
CA LYS A 68 15.62 -17.10 6.87
C LYS A 68 14.34 -17.62 7.52
N ASN A 69 13.72 -18.68 6.99
CA ASN A 69 12.45 -19.21 7.50
C ASN A 69 12.64 -20.18 8.69
N ARG A 70 13.04 -19.64 9.86
CA ARG A 70 12.90 -20.34 11.14
C ARG A 70 12.19 -19.43 12.15
N GLU A 71 11.12 -20.01 12.72
CA GLU A 71 10.21 -19.52 13.78
C GLU A 71 9.44 -18.21 13.51
N GLU A 72 8.20 -18.18 14.02
CA GLU A 72 7.14 -17.17 13.83
C GLU A 72 6.78 -16.79 12.38
N HIS A 73 5.72 -17.43 11.87
CA HIS A 73 5.21 -17.17 10.53
C HIS A 73 3.86 -16.43 10.60
N GLN A 74 3.79 -15.24 10.00
CA GLN A 74 2.54 -14.50 9.80
C GLN A 74 1.93 -14.83 8.43
N THR A 75 0.60 -14.81 8.35
CA THR A 75 -0.16 -15.00 7.10
C THR A 75 -0.04 -13.78 6.19
N TYR A 76 0.00 -14.03 4.88
CA TYR A 76 0.11 -12.95 3.90
C TYR A 76 -0.70 -13.20 2.64
N LEU A 77 -1.11 -12.11 1.99
CA LEU A 77 -1.72 -12.11 0.66
C LEU A 77 -0.65 -12.20 -0.42
N ARG A 78 -0.88 -13.10 -1.36
CA ARG A 78 -0.20 -13.19 -2.65
C ARG A 78 -1.09 -12.62 -3.74
N ASN A 79 -0.50 -12.47 -4.92
CA ASN A 79 -1.22 -12.07 -6.13
C ASN A 79 -2.46 -12.93 -6.43
N ILE A 80 -2.43 -14.23 -6.11
CA ILE A 80 -3.56 -15.15 -6.36
C ILE A 80 -4.73 -14.95 -5.38
N ASN A 81 -4.46 -14.39 -4.20
CA ASN A 81 -5.45 -14.16 -3.17
C ASN A 81 -6.29 -12.90 -3.44
N VAL A 82 -5.86 -12.02 -4.36
CA VAL A 82 -6.58 -10.79 -4.71
C VAL A 82 -7.38 -11.03 -5.99
N ARG A 83 -8.69 -10.91 -5.91
CA ARG A 83 -9.63 -11.04 -7.03
C ARG A 83 -10.40 -9.73 -7.16
N TRP A 84 -11.06 -9.55 -8.30
CA TRP A 84 -12.03 -8.47 -8.41
C TRP A 84 -13.15 -8.67 -7.40
N ASN A 85 -13.45 -7.62 -6.63
CA ASN A 85 -14.55 -7.59 -5.67
C ASN A 85 -14.38 -8.51 -4.43
N CYS A 86 -13.29 -9.28 -4.32
CA CYS A 86 -13.07 -10.17 -3.18
C CYS A 86 -11.61 -10.61 -2.96
N PHE A 87 -11.34 -11.17 -1.78
CA PHE A 87 -10.11 -11.91 -1.50
C PHE A 87 -10.41 -13.41 -1.40
N ASP A 88 -9.58 -14.23 -2.06
CA ASP A 88 -9.57 -15.68 -1.85
C ASP A 88 -8.62 -16.01 -0.70
N LEU A 89 -9.20 -16.30 0.47
CA LEU A 89 -8.48 -16.55 1.73
C LEU A 89 -8.33 -18.04 2.04
N ASN A 90 -8.71 -18.94 1.12
CA ASN A 90 -8.67 -20.39 1.37
C ASN A 90 -7.25 -20.97 1.29
N ASP A 91 -6.37 -20.38 0.47
CA ASP A 91 -4.97 -20.79 0.29
C ASP A 91 -4.00 -19.67 0.70
N LEU A 92 -3.94 -19.41 2.01
CA LEU A 92 -3.00 -18.48 2.61
C LEU A 92 -1.71 -19.19 3.01
N LEU A 93 -0.59 -18.62 2.58
CA LEU A 93 0.73 -19.05 3.03
C LEU A 93 1.21 -18.20 4.21
N LYS A 94 2.23 -18.70 4.90
CA LYS A 94 2.88 -17.99 5.99
C LYS A 94 4.37 -17.82 5.70
N MET A 95 4.93 -16.70 6.12
CA MET A 95 6.37 -16.43 6.06
C MET A 95 6.79 -15.57 7.24
N ARG A 96 8.10 -15.44 7.46
CA ARG A 96 8.62 -14.61 8.53
C ARG A 96 8.48 -13.12 8.19
N PHE A 97 7.97 -12.37 9.14
CA PHE A 97 8.02 -10.91 9.22
C PHE A 97 8.63 -10.55 10.57
N GLU A 98 9.54 -9.60 10.58
CA GLU A 98 10.02 -9.03 11.84
C GLU A 98 8.94 -8.10 12.41
N SER A 99 8.86 -7.96 13.74
CA SER A 99 7.90 -7.02 14.35
C SER A 99 8.10 -5.58 13.85
N SER A 100 9.32 -5.22 13.44
CA SER A 100 9.64 -3.93 12.84
C SER A 100 9.06 -3.73 11.42
N GLU A 101 8.63 -4.80 10.78
CA GLU A 101 8.04 -4.79 9.44
C GLU A 101 6.50 -4.73 9.47
N ASP A 102 5.91 -4.77 10.68
CA ASP A 102 4.46 -4.86 10.82
C ASP A 102 3.73 -3.66 10.24
N GLU A 103 4.23 -2.45 10.51
CA GLU A 103 3.68 -1.19 9.98
C GLU A 103 3.80 -1.13 8.45
N ARG A 104 4.92 -1.61 7.91
CA ARG A 104 5.23 -1.50 6.49
C ARG A 104 4.41 -2.45 5.63
N TYR A 105 4.28 -3.70 6.03
CA TYR A 105 3.59 -4.72 5.21
C TYR A 105 2.22 -5.12 5.72
N GLY A 106 1.82 -4.64 6.92
CA GLY A 106 0.50 -4.90 7.51
C GLY A 106 -0.63 -4.32 6.70
N LEU A 107 -1.82 -4.88 6.85
CA LEU A 107 -3.03 -4.33 6.26
C LEU A 107 -3.93 -3.75 7.36
N GLU A 108 -4.57 -2.63 7.04
CA GLU A 108 -5.56 -1.91 7.84
C GLU A 108 -6.86 -1.80 7.04
N ASP A 109 -7.99 -1.62 7.73
CA ASP A 109 -9.26 -1.33 7.06
C ASP A 109 -9.14 -0.17 6.07
N GLY A 110 -9.68 -0.37 4.87
CA GLY A 110 -9.68 0.64 3.81
C GLY A 110 -8.44 0.65 2.91
N ASP A 111 -7.41 -0.16 3.19
CA ASP A 111 -6.26 -0.35 2.31
C ASP A 111 -6.70 -0.91 0.95
N LEU A 112 -6.38 -0.21 -0.15
CA LEU A 112 -6.63 -0.71 -1.50
C LEU A 112 -5.46 -1.58 -1.95
N ILE A 113 -5.73 -2.85 -2.26
CA ILE A 113 -4.73 -3.79 -2.72
C ILE A 113 -4.82 -3.92 -4.25
N ILE A 114 -3.73 -3.63 -4.97
CA ILE A 114 -3.68 -3.63 -6.44
C ILE A 114 -2.61 -4.61 -6.94
N CYS A 115 -2.97 -5.46 -7.89
CA CYS A 115 -2.08 -6.41 -8.53
C CYS A 115 -1.40 -5.83 -9.79
N GLU A 116 -0.07 -5.89 -9.83
CA GLU A 116 0.73 -5.51 -11.00
C GLU A 116 0.81 -6.65 -12.04
N GLY A 117 0.89 -7.91 -11.60
CA GLY A 117 1.17 -9.06 -12.46
C GLY A 117 0.05 -10.09 -12.54
N GLY A 118 0.16 -11.02 -13.49
CA GLY A 118 -0.88 -12.02 -13.77
C GLY A 118 -2.00 -11.42 -14.62
N GLU A 119 -2.99 -10.82 -13.96
CA GLU A 119 -4.00 -9.98 -14.61
C GLU A 119 -3.84 -8.58 -14.00
N PRO A 120 -3.10 -7.69 -14.67
CA PRO A 120 -2.83 -6.36 -14.16
C PRO A 120 -4.13 -5.59 -13.86
N GLY A 121 -4.13 -4.81 -12.79
CA GLY A 121 -5.26 -3.97 -12.40
C GLY A 121 -6.20 -4.62 -11.39
N ARG A 122 -6.21 -5.95 -11.24
CA ARG A 122 -7.03 -6.62 -10.21
C ARG A 122 -6.83 -5.97 -8.85
N ALA A 123 -7.94 -5.54 -8.25
CA ALA A 123 -7.90 -4.84 -7.00
C ALA A 123 -9.12 -5.13 -6.12
N GLU A 124 -8.92 -4.98 -4.82
CA GLU A 124 -9.98 -5.01 -3.81
C GLU A 124 -9.55 -4.20 -2.57
N ILE A 125 -10.53 -3.71 -1.80
CA ILE A 125 -10.32 -3.00 -0.54
C ILE A 125 -10.29 -4.01 0.60
N TRP A 126 -9.21 -4.00 1.38
CA TRP A 126 -9.11 -4.75 2.63
C TRP A 126 -10.11 -4.22 3.65
N LYS A 127 -10.82 -5.14 4.32
CA LYS A 127 -11.89 -4.83 5.29
C LYS A 127 -11.70 -5.61 6.60
N GLU A 128 -10.44 -5.77 7.00
CA GLU A 128 -10.06 -6.50 8.22
C GLU A 128 -10.68 -7.90 8.33
N GLN A 129 -10.83 -8.59 7.20
CA GLN A 129 -11.42 -9.94 7.16
C GLN A 129 -10.64 -10.94 8.04
N LEU A 130 -9.34 -10.71 8.20
CA LEU A 130 -8.47 -11.44 9.12
C LEU A 130 -7.48 -10.47 9.81
N PRO A 131 -7.20 -10.64 11.11
CA PRO A 131 -6.26 -9.79 11.81
C PRO A 131 -4.82 -10.05 11.37
N GLY A 132 -3.98 -9.01 11.42
CA GLY A 132 -2.53 -9.13 11.22
C GLY A 132 -2.10 -9.55 9.81
N MET A 133 -2.96 -9.36 8.80
CA MET A 133 -2.66 -9.72 7.42
C MET A 133 -1.50 -8.90 6.87
N LYS A 134 -0.67 -9.54 6.02
CA LYS A 134 0.49 -8.92 5.36
C LYS A 134 0.40 -9.06 3.84
N ILE A 135 1.29 -8.39 3.10
CA ILE A 135 1.41 -8.54 1.63
C ILE A 135 2.79 -9.03 1.19
N GLN A 136 2.84 -9.87 0.15
CA GLN A 136 4.07 -10.47 -0.38
C GLN A 136 4.27 -10.22 -1.87
N LYS A 137 5.45 -9.73 -2.22
CA LYS A 137 5.97 -9.53 -3.59
C LYS A 137 5.14 -8.60 -4.47
N VAL A 138 4.06 -9.08 -5.07
CA VAL A 138 3.39 -8.43 -6.22
C VAL A 138 2.27 -7.47 -5.83
N PRO A 139 1.40 -7.77 -4.86
CA PRO A 139 0.35 -6.83 -4.46
C PRO A 139 0.95 -5.54 -3.91
N HIS A 140 0.36 -4.42 -4.32
CA HIS A 140 0.64 -3.08 -3.82
C HIS A 140 -0.49 -2.67 -2.88
N ARG A 141 -0.14 -2.27 -1.66
CA ARG A 141 -1.04 -1.57 -0.73
C ARG A 141 -1.02 -0.08 -1.08
N VAL A 142 -2.19 0.51 -1.25
CA VAL A 142 -2.38 1.94 -1.44
C VAL A 142 -3.24 2.50 -0.31
N ARG A 143 -2.71 3.53 0.36
CA ARG A 143 -3.43 4.36 1.33
C ARG A 143 -3.71 5.71 0.72
N PHE A 144 -4.95 6.16 0.81
CA PHE A 144 -5.36 7.46 0.30
C PHE A 144 -5.17 8.54 1.36
N LEU A 145 -4.88 9.77 0.91
CA LEU A 145 -4.94 10.94 1.78
C LEU A 145 -6.38 11.09 2.29
N GLN A 146 -6.54 11.16 3.61
CA GLN A 146 -7.84 11.25 4.24
C GLN A 146 -8.67 12.39 3.61
N LYS A 147 -9.96 12.12 3.35
CA LYS A 147 -10.92 13.07 2.78
C LYS A 147 -10.60 13.60 1.36
N THR A 148 -9.63 13.00 0.66
CA THR A 148 -9.25 13.46 -0.69
C THR A 148 -9.98 12.65 -1.77
N VAL A 149 -9.84 11.33 -1.74
CA VAL A 149 -10.48 10.40 -2.69
C VAL A 149 -11.06 9.24 -1.90
N LEU A 150 -12.28 8.83 -2.26
CA LEU A 150 -12.86 7.60 -1.74
C LEU A 150 -12.12 6.41 -2.36
N ASN A 151 -11.55 5.53 -1.54
CA ASN A 151 -10.91 4.30 -1.99
C ASN A 151 -11.83 3.47 -2.92
N LYS A 152 -13.14 3.46 -2.66
CA LYS A 152 -14.15 2.87 -3.54
C LYS A 152 -14.18 3.50 -4.92
N TYR A 153 -14.09 4.84 -5.02
CA TYR A 153 -14.02 5.50 -6.32
C TYR A 153 -12.77 5.08 -7.08
N ALA A 154 -11.62 5.02 -6.42
CA ALA A 154 -10.39 4.54 -7.05
C ALA A 154 -10.51 3.09 -7.53
N LEU A 155 -11.10 2.19 -6.73
CA LEU A 155 -11.39 0.81 -7.12
C LEU A 155 -12.30 0.75 -8.35
N TYR A 156 -13.40 1.51 -8.36
CA TYR A 156 -14.30 1.57 -9.51
C TYR A 156 -13.62 2.13 -10.75
N PHE A 157 -12.82 3.18 -10.61
CA PHE A 157 -12.07 3.75 -11.72
C PHE A 157 -11.15 2.70 -12.34
N ILE A 158 -10.37 1.98 -11.53
CA ILE A 158 -9.45 0.91 -12.01
C ILE A 158 -10.23 -0.25 -12.66
N TYR A 159 -11.44 -0.55 -12.20
CA TYR A 159 -12.25 -1.64 -12.75
C TYR A 159 -12.87 -1.32 -14.12
N TYR A 160 -13.16 -0.04 -14.40
CA TYR A 160 -13.86 0.39 -15.63
C TYR A 160 -12.99 1.13 -16.65
N SER A 161 -11.74 1.44 -16.30
CA SER A 161 -10.75 2.06 -17.20
C SER A 161 -10.07 1.02 -18.11
#